data_AF-A0A7Y8KWF1-F1
#
_entry.id   AF-A0A7Y8KWF1-F1
#
_cell.length_a   1.000
_cell.length_b   1.000
_cell.length_c   1.000
_cell.angle_alpha   90.00
_cell.angle_beta   90.00
_cell.angle_gamma   90.00
#
_symmetry.space_group_name_H-M   'P 1'
#
loop_
_entity.id
_entity.type
_entity.pdbx_description
1 polymer ?
#
loop_
_entity_poly.entity_id
_entity_poly.type
_entity_poly.pdbx_seq_one_letter_code
_entity_poly.pdbx_strand_id
1 'polypeptide(L)'
;MKTTATILCAAALLTACNDADVASRNLSKAADMFEVTRRIVFYNGITGEYMLTIQGLCSLGNQDPARTLTVTCKTAPTEYKKNFLGLSDNVTYFVEQIDGVAASPYQYRVVFKPLAIIPDIEIRK
;
A
#
# COMPACT_ATOMS: atom_id res chain seq x y z
N MET A 1 -20.92 7.07 -47.06
CA MET A 1 -20.07 5.92 -46.67
C MET A 1 -18.77 6.29 -45.94
N LYS A 2 -18.33 7.56 -45.89
CA LYS A 2 -17.11 7.93 -45.12
C LYS A 2 -17.35 8.11 -43.61
N THR A 3 -18.56 8.50 -43.21
CA THR A 3 -18.92 8.75 -41.79
C THR A 3 -19.16 7.49 -40.96
N THR A 4 -19.57 6.38 -41.58
CA THR A 4 -19.83 5.12 -40.88
C THR A 4 -18.53 4.37 -40.52
N ALA A 5 -17.48 4.52 -41.31
CA ALA A 5 -16.17 3.90 -41.03
C ALA A 5 -15.47 4.55 -39.81
N THR A 6 -15.69 5.85 -39.58
CA THR A 6 -15.08 6.57 -38.45
C THR A 6 -15.69 6.18 -37.10
N ILE A 7 -16.98 5.84 -37.06
CA ILE A 7 -17.68 5.42 -35.84
C ILE A 7 -17.27 4.00 -35.43
N LEU A 8 -17.00 3.12 -36.39
CA LEU A 8 -16.58 1.74 -36.11
C LEU A 8 -15.16 1.66 -35.53
N CYS A 9 -14.25 2.56 -35.94
CA CYS A 9 -12.92 2.68 -35.33
C CYS A 9 -12.96 3.29 -33.91
N ALA A 10 -13.91 4.17 -33.62
CA ALA A 10 -14.05 4.76 -32.29
C ALA A 10 -14.57 3.76 -31.23
N ALA A 11 -15.41 2.79 -31.65
CA ALA A 11 -15.93 1.75 -30.76
C ALA A 11 -14.88 0.69 -30.37
N ALA A 12 -13.88 0.44 -31.22
CA ALA A 12 -12.82 -0.54 -30.97
C ALA A 12 -11.83 -0.09 -29.87
N LEU A 13 -11.72 1.21 -29.61
CA LEU A 13 -10.83 1.77 -28.59
C LEU A 13 -11.34 1.59 -27.14
N LEU A 14 -12.59 1.13 -26.96
CA LEU A 14 -13.23 0.99 -25.65
C LEU A 14 -13.00 -0.37 -24.96
N THR A 15 -12.22 -1.28 -25.56
CA THR A 15 -12.03 -2.66 -25.03
C THR A 15 -10.63 -2.94 -24.46
N ALA A 16 -9.76 -1.93 -24.33
CA ALA A 16 -8.34 -2.13 -24.02
C ALA A 16 -8.00 -2.35 -22.52
N CYS A 17 -8.92 -2.87 -21.70
CA CYS A 17 -8.57 -3.34 -20.36
C CYS A 17 -8.49 -4.85 -20.36
N ASN A 18 -7.28 -5.37 -20.15
CA ASN A 18 -7.09 -6.80 -19.93
C ASN A 18 -7.66 -7.18 -18.55
N ASP A 19 -7.99 -8.45 -18.33
CA ASP A 19 -8.51 -8.97 -17.06
C ASP A 19 -7.60 -8.61 -15.88
N ALA A 20 -6.29 -8.58 -16.10
CA ALA A 20 -5.30 -8.15 -15.11
C ALA A 20 -5.51 -6.70 -14.64
N ASP A 21 -5.88 -5.78 -15.54
CA ASP A 21 -6.12 -4.38 -15.20
C ASP A 21 -7.43 -4.23 -14.41
N VAL A 22 -8.45 -5.02 -14.77
CA VAL A 22 -9.72 -5.08 -14.06
C VAL A 22 -9.51 -5.62 -12.65
N ALA A 23 -8.78 -6.74 -12.51
CA ALA A 23 -8.44 -7.32 -11.22
C ALA A 23 -7.64 -6.34 -10.35
N SER A 24 -6.62 -5.69 -10.91
CA SER A 24 -5.80 -4.70 -10.20
C SER A 24 -6.64 -3.53 -9.67
N ARG A 25 -7.53 -2.96 -10.49
CA ARG A 25 -8.43 -1.88 -10.06
C ARG A 25 -9.40 -2.35 -8.97
N ASN A 26 -9.96 -3.55 -9.10
CA ASN A 26 -10.89 -4.10 -8.11
C ASN A 26 -10.21 -4.33 -6.76
N LEU A 27 -9.00 -4.92 -6.77
CA LEU A 27 -8.21 -5.13 -5.55
C LEU A 27 -7.80 -3.80 -4.90
N SER A 28 -7.44 -2.81 -5.71
CA SER A 28 -7.13 -1.47 -5.21
C SER A 28 -8.34 -0.84 -4.53
N LYS A 29 -9.51 -0.90 -5.17
CA LYS A 29 -10.77 -0.42 -4.60
C LYS A 29 -11.17 -1.17 -3.33
N ALA A 30 -11.08 -2.49 -3.31
CA ALA A 30 -11.43 -3.30 -2.14
C ALA A 30 -10.54 -2.97 -0.94
N ALA A 31 -9.25 -2.74 -1.17
CA ALA A 31 -8.36 -2.33 -0.10
C ALA A 31 -8.61 -0.89 0.38
N ASP A 32 -9.00 0.03 -0.51
CA ASP A 32 -9.47 1.37 -0.13
C ASP A 32 -10.77 1.34 0.68
N MET A 33 -11.57 0.30 0.51
CA MET A 33 -12.75 -0.01 1.32
C MET A 33 -12.42 -0.78 2.62
N PHE A 34 -11.14 -1.03 2.90
CA PHE A 34 -10.66 -1.81 4.06
C PHE A 34 -11.17 -3.25 4.07
N GLU A 35 -11.27 -3.89 2.91
CA GLU A 35 -11.71 -5.29 2.77
C GLU A 35 -10.54 -6.27 2.57
N VAL A 36 -9.33 -5.74 2.32
CA VAL A 36 -8.14 -6.52 2.00
C VAL A 36 -7.03 -6.26 3.01
N THR A 37 -6.50 -7.34 3.60
CA THR A 37 -5.33 -7.27 4.48
C THR A 37 -4.07 -7.09 3.65
N ARG A 38 -3.31 -6.04 3.96
CA ARG A 38 -2.02 -5.73 3.36
C ARG A 38 -0.90 -5.75 4.38
N ARG A 39 0.27 -6.22 3.94
CA ARG A 39 1.54 -6.09 4.63
C ARG A 39 2.39 -5.11 3.85
N ILE A 40 2.76 -4.03 4.51
CA ILE A 40 3.58 -2.94 3.99
C ILE A 40 4.90 -2.99 4.75
N VAL A 41 5.98 -3.23 4.04
CA VAL A 41 7.31 -3.44 4.62
C VAL A 41 8.24 -2.36 4.10
N PHE A 42 8.72 -1.51 4.99
CA PHE A 42 9.76 -0.53 4.71
C PHE A 42 11.12 -1.14 4.97
N TYR A 43 12.04 -0.93 4.05
CA TYR A 43 13.40 -1.43 4.18
C TYR A 43 14.40 -0.48 3.53
N ASN A 44 15.64 -0.59 4.00
CA ASN A 44 16.76 0.11 3.43
C ASN A 44 17.30 -0.68 2.23
N GLY A 45 17.29 -0.08 1.05
CA GLY A 45 17.77 -0.69 -0.19
C GLY A 45 19.29 -0.88 -0.28
N ILE A 46 20.07 -0.21 0.58
CA ILE A 46 21.53 -0.39 0.67
C ILE A 46 21.88 -1.50 1.66
N THR A 47 21.35 -1.44 2.88
CA THR A 47 21.73 -2.38 3.95
C THR A 47 20.88 -3.65 3.96
N GLY A 48 19.73 -3.66 3.29
CA GLY A 48 18.73 -4.73 3.39
C GLY A 48 18.00 -4.76 4.72
N GLU A 49 18.23 -3.78 5.60
CA GLU A 49 17.59 -3.73 6.90
C GLU A 49 16.12 -3.34 6.76
N TYR A 50 15.25 -4.19 7.30
CA TYR A 50 13.83 -3.87 7.45
C TYR A 50 13.66 -2.86 8.57
N MET A 51 12.98 -1.75 8.31
CA MET A 51 12.86 -0.64 9.25
C MET A 51 11.52 -0.66 9.97
N LEU A 52 10.44 -0.91 9.21
CA LEU A 52 9.07 -0.86 9.69
C LEU A 52 8.23 -1.86 8.92
N THR A 53 7.31 -2.53 9.61
CA THR A 53 6.26 -3.32 8.99
C THR A 53 4.90 -2.92 9.54
N ILE A 54 3.98 -2.60 8.63
CA ILE A 54 2.57 -2.33 8.93
C ILE A 54 1.76 -3.46 8.33
N GLN A 55 0.96 -4.14 9.15
CA GLN A 55 0.08 -5.20 8.71
C GLN A 55 -1.35 -4.97 9.19
N GLY A 56 -2.32 -5.10 8.28
CA GLY A 56 -3.74 -5.00 8.57
C GLY A 56 -4.56 -4.54 7.38
N LEU A 57 -5.80 -4.10 7.63
CA LEU A 57 -6.66 -3.47 6.63
C LEU A 57 -6.17 -2.05 6.37
N CYS A 58 -5.35 -1.87 5.34
CA CYS A 58 -4.70 -0.59 5.07
C CYS A 58 -4.88 -0.15 3.61
N SER A 59 -5.24 1.11 3.44
CA SER A 59 -5.24 1.84 2.18
C SER A 59 -3.95 2.66 2.07
N LEU A 60 -3.44 2.79 0.85
CA LEU A 60 -2.29 3.63 0.52
C LEU A 60 -2.80 4.97 -0.02
N GLY A 61 -2.05 6.05 0.20
CA GLY A 61 -2.42 7.36 -0.32
C GLY A 61 -2.44 7.38 -1.85
N ASN A 62 -3.59 7.76 -2.42
CA ASN A 62 -3.80 7.79 -3.87
C ASN A 62 -3.19 9.02 -4.56
N GLN A 63 -2.75 10.03 -3.79
CA GLN A 63 -2.25 11.32 -4.29
C GLN A 63 -1.10 11.86 -3.45
N ASP A 64 -0.24 10.97 -2.94
CA ASP A 64 0.92 11.42 -2.19
C ASP A 64 1.93 12.13 -3.11
N PRO A 65 2.55 13.23 -2.65
CA PRO A 65 3.63 13.86 -3.37
C PRO A 65 4.85 12.93 -3.47
N ALA A 66 5.76 13.24 -4.38
CA ALA A 66 6.97 12.45 -4.58
C ALA A 66 7.71 12.20 -3.25
N ARG A 67 8.24 10.99 -3.08
CA ARG A 67 8.94 10.53 -1.88
C ARG A 67 8.11 10.59 -0.58
N THR A 68 6.79 10.61 -0.69
CA THR A 68 5.89 10.50 0.46
C THR A 68 4.97 9.30 0.26
N LEU A 69 4.64 8.62 1.35
CA LEU A 69 3.60 7.61 1.38
C LEU A 69 2.74 7.82 2.63
N THR A 70 1.43 7.90 2.43
CA THR A 70 0.46 7.86 3.51
C THR A 70 -0.18 6.48 3.57
N VAL A 71 -0.28 5.94 4.78
CA VAL A 71 -0.91 4.63 5.02
C VAL A 71 -2.01 4.81 6.05
N THR A 72 -3.25 4.60 5.63
CA THR A 72 -4.41 4.65 6.53
C THR A 72 -4.83 3.23 6.82
N CYS A 73 -4.84 2.84 8.09
CA CYS A 73 -5.25 1.51 8.52
C CYS A 73 -6.50 1.58 9.39
N LYS A 74 -7.47 0.71 9.14
CA LYS A 74 -8.63 0.51 10.00
C LYS A 74 -8.24 -0.37 11.19
N THR A 75 -8.32 0.16 12.40
CA THR A 75 -7.88 -0.53 13.62
C THR A 75 -9.03 -1.03 14.49
N ALA A 76 -10.23 -0.51 14.27
CA ALA A 76 -11.48 -0.98 14.88
C ALA A 76 -12.66 -0.68 13.92
N PRO A 77 -13.91 -1.10 14.20
CA PRO A 77 -15.06 -0.86 13.33
C PRO A 77 -15.23 0.61 12.89
N THR A 78 -14.87 1.54 13.78
CA THR A 78 -14.98 2.99 13.57
C THR A 78 -13.68 3.75 13.84
N GLU A 79 -12.55 3.05 14.05
CA GLU A 79 -11.25 3.68 14.36
C GLU A 79 -10.25 3.46 13.22
N TYR A 80 -9.51 4.52 12.91
CA TYR A 80 -8.50 4.54 11.86
C TYR A 80 -7.23 5.21 12.36
N LYS A 81 -6.08 4.69 11.93
CA LYS A 81 -4.77 5.30 12.14
C LYS A 81 -4.15 5.66 10.82
N LYS A 82 -3.72 6.92 10.67
CA LYS A 82 -3.01 7.41 9.49
C LYS A 82 -1.53 7.60 9.82
N ASN A 83 -0.68 7.00 9.00
CA ASN A 83 0.77 7.09 9.11
C ASN A 83 1.29 7.91 7.93
N PHE A 84 2.21 8.83 8.20
CA PHE A 84 2.91 9.62 7.20
C PHE A 84 4.35 9.15 7.14
N LEU A 85 4.80 8.70 5.97
CA LEU A 85 6.11 8.10 5.79
C LEU A 85 6.87 8.88 4.71
N GLY A 86 8.03 9.39 5.09
CA GLY A 86 8.99 9.98 4.16
C GLY A 86 9.87 8.90 3.57
N LEU A 87 9.92 8.81 2.25
CA LEU A 87 10.82 7.92 1.52
C LEU A 87 12.13 8.65 1.23
N SER A 88 13.23 7.93 1.33
CA SER A 88 14.55 8.44 0.97
C SER A 88 15.14 7.65 -0.18
N ASP A 89 16.26 8.10 -0.75
CA ASP A 89 16.93 7.38 -1.84
C ASP A 89 17.35 5.97 -1.41
N ASN A 90 17.52 5.75 -0.11
CA ASN A 90 17.89 4.47 0.47
C ASN A 90 16.72 3.75 1.14
N VAL A 91 15.56 4.39 1.32
CA VAL A 91 14.41 3.80 2.04
C VAL A 91 13.24 3.66 1.09
N THR A 92 12.86 2.42 0.84
CA THR A 92 11.73 2.06 -0.02
C THR A 92 10.76 1.14 0.72
N TYR A 93 9.67 0.78 0.07
CA TYR A 93 8.63 -0.07 0.63
C TYR A 93 8.14 -1.13 -0.35
N PHE A 94 7.71 -2.25 0.21
CA PHE A 94 7.07 -3.34 -0.50
C PHE A 94 5.66 -3.56 0.08
N VAL A 95 4.67 -3.75 -0.79
CA VAL A 95 3.29 -4.01 -0.37
C VAL A 95 2.83 -5.33 -0.93
N GLU A 96 2.34 -6.18 -0.03
CA GLU A 96 1.83 -7.50 -0.34
C GLU A 96 0.40 -7.62 0.16
N GLN A 97 -0.46 -8.22 -0.65
CA GLN A 97 -1.73 -8.75 -0.19
C GLN A 97 -1.47 -10.14 0.40
N ILE A 98 -1.76 -10.32 1.69
CA ILE A 98 -1.34 -11.52 2.43
C ILE A 98 -2.27 -12.71 2.14
N ASP A 99 -3.58 -12.45 2.09
CA ASP A 99 -4.59 -13.50 1.95
C ASP A 99 -5.28 -13.43 0.58
N GLY A 100 -5.57 -14.60 0.00
CA GLY A 100 -6.57 -14.72 -1.06
C GLY A 100 -7.95 -14.41 -0.48
N VAL A 101 -8.75 -13.57 -1.13
CA VAL A 101 -9.95 -12.98 -0.51
C VAL A 101 -11.07 -14.02 -0.31
N ALA A 102 -11.21 -14.51 0.92
CA ALA A 102 -12.48 -14.83 1.58
C ALA A 102 -12.39 -14.29 3.02
N ALA A 103 -13.28 -13.35 3.35
CA ALA A 103 -13.07 -12.32 4.37
C ALA A 103 -12.89 -12.82 5.83
N SER A 104 -11.87 -12.31 6.53
CA SER A 104 -11.82 -12.22 8.00
C SER A 104 -11.00 -10.99 8.45
N PRO A 105 -11.47 -10.11 9.36
CA PRO A 105 -11.15 -8.68 9.24
C PRO A 105 -10.24 -8.03 10.31
N TYR A 106 -9.73 -8.70 11.35
CA TYR A 106 -9.11 -7.94 12.48
C TYR A 106 -7.79 -8.50 13.01
N GLN A 107 -6.67 -8.02 12.45
CA GLN A 107 -5.34 -8.06 13.07
C GLN A 107 -4.55 -6.80 12.71
N TYR A 108 -4.24 -5.94 13.70
CA TYR A 108 -3.38 -4.77 13.53
C TYR A 108 -2.05 -5.01 14.25
N ARG A 109 -0.95 -5.04 13.50
CA ARG A 109 0.41 -5.21 14.03
C ARG A 109 1.34 -4.21 13.37
N VAL A 110 2.03 -3.42 14.18
CA VAL A 110 3.14 -2.56 13.76
C VAL A 110 4.40 -3.08 14.40
N VAL A 111 5.38 -3.48 13.59
CA VAL A 111 6.69 -3.93 14.06
C VAL A 111 7.72 -2.91 13.62
N PHE A 112 8.24 -2.15 14.57
CA PHE A 112 9.45 -1.35 14.41
C PHE A 112 10.64 -2.26 14.70
N LYS A 113 11.62 -2.34 13.79
CA LYS A 113 12.82 -3.14 14.08
C LYS A 113 13.69 -2.38 15.10
N PRO A 114 14.06 -2.98 16.26
CA PRO A 114 14.51 -2.21 17.42
C PRO A 114 15.95 -1.70 17.40
N LEU A 115 16.77 -2.02 16.39
CA LEU A 115 18.23 -1.79 16.49
C LEU A 115 18.63 -0.30 16.51
N ALA A 116 17.73 0.63 16.18
CA ALA A 116 17.99 2.08 16.20
C ALA A 116 17.25 2.86 17.31
N ILE A 117 16.43 2.21 18.13
CA ILE A 117 15.65 2.86 19.22
C ILE A 117 16.19 2.41 20.59
N ILE A 118 17.50 2.27 20.72
CA ILE A 118 18.16 2.20 22.02
C ILE A 118 19.11 3.39 22.08
N PRO A 119 18.72 4.52 22.72
CA PRO A 119 19.67 5.59 22.97
C PRO A 119 20.80 5.04 23.86
N ASP A 120 22.05 5.38 23.52
CA ASP A 120 23.21 5.03 24.34
C ASP A 120 22.98 5.53 25.78
N ILE A 121 22.88 4.57 26.71
CA ILE A 121 22.81 4.89 28.13
C ILE A 121 24.24 5.12 28.61
N GLU A 122 24.69 6.38 28.59
CA GLU A 122 25.90 6.78 29.31
C GLU A 122 25.64 6.64 30.82
N ILE A 123 26.10 5.54 31.42
CA ILE A 123 26.21 5.43 32.88
C ILE A 123 27.49 6.15 33.29
N ARG A 124 27.35 7.38 33.80
CA ARG A 124 28.45 8.08 34.48
C ARG A 124 28.57 7.55 35.91
N LYS A 125 29.79 7.16 36.28
CA LYS A 125 30.16 6.73 37.64
C LYS A 125 30.10 7.88 38.63
#